data_AF-A0A085LDV4-F1
#
_entry.id   AF-A0A085LDV4-F1
#
_cell.length_a   1.000
_cell.length_b   1.000
_cell.length_c   1.000
_cell.angle_alpha   90.00
_cell.angle_beta   90.00
_cell.angle_gamma   90.00
#
_symmetry.space_group_name_H-M   'P 1'
#
loop_
_entity.id
_entity.type
_entity.pdbx_description
1 polymer ?
#
loop_
_entity_poly.entity_id
_entity_poly.type
_entity_poly.pdbx_seq_one_letter_code
_entity_poly.pdbx_strand_id
1 'polypeptide(L)'
;MDEPVLIGWVTFEEARAQWPDAPVDDDELGEYLLAAYDQCIAYSGYSVAAVAYSRHRRAQIMQARALWRAAEAGDNNGLGPDGFTVTVFPMDWTVKSLLRPKTPGSIHFGARS
;
A
#
# COMPACT_ATOMS: atom_id res chain seq x y z
N MET A 1 -2.16 -27.29 -10.48
CA MET A 1 -2.71 -26.31 -9.53
C MET A 1 -1.57 -25.35 -9.29
N ASP A 2 -1.45 -24.34 -10.15
CA ASP A 2 -0.48 -23.26 -9.96
C ASP A 2 -0.88 -22.50 -8.69
N GLU A 3 0.02 -22.46 -7.72
CA GLU A 3 -0.22 -21.75 -6.47
C GLU A 3 -0.13 -20.24 -6.74
N PRO A 4 -1.11 -19.43 -6.29
CA PRO A 4 -1.10 -18.01 -6.59
C PRO A 4 0.10 -17.32 -5.93
N VAL A 5 0.90 -16.60 -6.70
CA VAL A 5 2.05 -15.85 -6.20
C VAL A 5 1.56 -14.71 -5.31
N LEU A 6 1.95 -14.75 -4.04
CA LEU A 6 1.61 -13.75 -3.03
C LEU A 6 2.71 -12.69 -2.92
N ILE A 7 2.36 -11.43 -3.13
CA ILE A 7 3.25 -10.27 -2.94
C ILE A 7 2.78 -9.53 -1.68
N GLY A 8 3.43 -9.79 -0.56
CA GLY A 8 3.00 -9.27 0.74
C GLY A 8 1.68 -9.90 1.21
N TRP A 9 0.57 -9.17 1.12
CA TRP A 9 -0.76 -9.65 1.52
C TRP A 9 -1.72 -9.96 0.37
N VAL A 10 -1.34 -9.66 -0.88
CA VAL A 10 -2.22 -9.77 -2.06
C VAL A 10 -1.56 -10.53 -3.20
N THR A 11 -2.37 -11.07 -4.11
CA THR A 11 -1.89 -11.71 -5.35
C THR A 11 -2.03 -10.75 -6.54
N PHE A 12 -1.38 -11.06 -7.66
CA PHE A 12 -1.57 -10.30 -8.91
C PHE A 12 -3.03 -10.28 -9.38
N GLU A 13 -3.73 -11.41 -9.27
CA GLU A 13 -5.14 -11.52 -9.63
C GLU A 13 -6.02 -10.61 -8.74
N GLU A 14 -5.82 -10.64 -7.42
CA GLU A 14 -6.55 -9.79 -6.49
C GLU A 14 -6.27 -8.30 -6.73
N ALA A 15 -5.02 -7.95 -7.05
CA ALA A 15 -4.63 -6.59 -7.38
C ALA A 15 -5.36 -6.11 -8.65
N ARG A 16 -5.31 -6.88 -9.75
CA ARG A 16 -5.97 -6.53 -11.02
C ARG A 16 -7.50 -6.49 -10.91
N ALA A 17 -8.08 -7.36 -10.10
CA ALA A 17 -9.52 -7.33 -9.84
C ALA A 17 -9.99 -6.03 -9.15
N GLN A 18 -9.14 -5.40 -8.33
CA GLN A 18 -9.45 -4.17 -7.59
C GLN A 18 -8.87 -2.90 -8.22
N TRP A 19 -7.88 -3.05 -9.09
CA TRP A 19 -7.21 -1.98 -9.83
C TRP A 19 -7.24 -2.34 -11.34
N PRO A 20 -8.32 -1.94 -12.06
CA PRO A 20 -8.50 -2.28 -13.47
C PRO A 20 -7.39 -1.76 -14.39
N ASP A 21 -6.80 -0.61 -14.05
CA ASP A 21 -5.74 0.05 -14.81
C ASP A 21 -4.33 -0.36 -14.33
N ALA A 22 -4.19 -1.53 -13.69
CA ALA A 22 -2.89 -1.98 -13.18
C ALA A 22 -1.92 -2.29 -14.33
N PRO A 23 -0.60 -2.16 -14.11
CA PRO A 23 0.42 -2.64 -15.04
C PRO A 23 0.13 -4.07 -15.53
N VAL A 24 0.23 -4.24 -16.85
CA VAL A 24 0.01 -5.53 -17.50
C VAL A 24 1.19 -6.46 -17.23
N ASP A 25 2.39 -5.90 -17.09
CA ASP A 25 3.58 -6.65 -16.73
C ASP A 25 3.58 -7.04 -15.25
N ASP A 26 3.85 -8.32 -14.97
CA ASP A 26 3.85 -8.88 -13.62
C ASP A 26 5.07 -8.41 -12.81
N ASP A 27 6.21 -8.21 -13.46
CA ASP A 27 7.42 -7.71 -12.80
C ASP A 27 7.19 -6.26 -12.34
N GLU A 28 6.75 -5.37 -13.24
CA GLU A 28 6.39 -4.00 -12.89
C GLU A 28 5.30 -3.93 -11.80
N LEU A 29 4.21 -4.70 -11.94
CA LEU A 29 3.15 -4.74 -10.92
C LEU A 29 3.70 -5.24 -9.57
N GLY A 30 4.60 -6.23 -9.60
CA GLY A 30 5.25 -6.81 -8.43
C GLY A 30 6.06 -5.79 -7.66
N GLU A 31 6.83 -4.95 -8.35
CA GLU A 31 7.62 -3.87 -7.76
C GLU A 31 6.75 -2.88 -6.98
N TYR A 32 5.66 -2.40 -7.58
CA TYR A 32 4.74 -1.48 -6.90
C TYR A 32 4.03 -2.12 -5.70
N LEU A 33 3.62 -3.39 -5.84
CA LEU A 33 2.96 -4.12 -4.75
C LEU A 33 3.91 -4.37 -3.57
N LEU A 34 5.18 -4.67 -3.85
CA LEU A 34 6.20 -4.87 -2.82
C LEU A 34 6.56 -3.56 -2.11
N ALA A 35 6.81 -2.49 -2.87
CA ALA A 35 7.08 -1.17 -2.31
C ALA A 35 5.90 -0.66 -1.45
N ALA A 36 4.67 -0.86 -1.91
CA ALA A 36 3.47 -0.51 -1.16
C ALA A 36 3.36 -1.29 0.15
N TYR A 37 3.68 -2.59 0.11
CA TYR A 37 3.65 -3.46 1.28
C TYR A 37 4.66 -3.02 2.34
N ASP A 38 5.90 -2.73 1.95
CA ASP A 38 6.94 -2.25 2.87
C ASP A 38 6.52 -0.95 3.56
N GLN A 39 5.96 -0.01 2.81
CA GLN A 39 5.43 1.24 3.38
C GLN A 39 4.25 0.98 4.33
N CYS A 40 3.36 0.04 3.99
CA CYS A 40 2.22 -0.31 4.84
C CYS A 40 2.67 -0.95 6.16
N ILE A 41 3.67 -1.84 6.14
CA ILE A 41 4.25 -2.44 7.35
C ILE A 41 4.96 -1.35 8.18
N ALA A 42 5.80 -0.54 7.55
CA ALA A 42 6.54 0.53 8.21
C ALA A 42 5.60 1.52 8.93
N TYR A 43 4.46 1.85 8.31
CA TYR A 43 3.47 2.74 8.92
C TYR A 43 2.61 2.07 10.00
N SER A 44 2.16 0.83 9.74
CA SER A 44 1.22 0.14 10.63
C SER A 44 1.88 -0.39 11.90
N GLY A 45 3.16 -0.74 11.84
CA GLY A 45 3.88 -1.42 12.92
C GLY A 45 3.40 -2.86 13.16
N TYR A 46 2.53 -3.40 12.30
CA TYR A 46 2.07 -4.78 12.35
C TYR A 46 3.10 -5.70 11.70
N SER A 47 3.50 -6.76 12.41
CA SER A 47 4.34 -7.81 11.83
C SER A 47 3.50 -8.81 11.04
N VAL A 48 4.13 -9.35 9.99
CA VAL A 48 3.67 -10.34 9.01
C VAL A 48 2.91 -11.58 9.51
N ALA A 49 2.92 -11.84 10.81
CA ALA A 49 2.31 -13.04 11.39
C ALA A 49 0.82 -12.89 11.72
N ALA A 50 0.25 -11.68 11.68
CA ALA A 50 -1.18 -11.49 11.87
C ALA A 50 -1.90 -11.72 10.54
N VAL A 51 -2.94 -12.57 10.54
CA VAL A 51 -3.85 -12.77 9.40
C VAL A 51 -4.18 -11.41 8.79
N ALA A 52 -3.76 -11.19 7.55
CA ALA A 52 -3.97 -9.93 6.87
C ALA A 52 -5.48 -9.71 6.71
N TYR A 53 -6.05 -8.87 7.57
CA TYR A 53 -7.43 -8.45 7.42
C TYR A 53 -7.65 -7.81 6.04
N SER A 54 -8.87 -7.91 5.50
CA SER A 54 -9.25 -7.33 4.21
C SER A 54 -8.84 -5.86 4.04
N ARG A 55 -8.82 -5.08 5.13
CA ARG A 55 -8.33 -3.69 5.15
C ARG A 55 -6.86 -3.53 4.78
N HIS A 56 -6.00 -4.48 5.15
CA HIS A 56 -4.56 -4.45 4.84
C HIS A 56 -4.32 -4.73 3.36
N ARG A 57 -5.01 -5.73 2.81
CA ARG A 57 -5.00 -6.02 1.36
C ARG A 57 -5.41 -4.80 0.55
N ARG A 58 -6.53 -4.18 0.94
CA ARG A 58 -7.03 -2.98 0.28
C ARG A 58 -6.07 -1.79 0.42
N ALA A 59 -5.47 -1.60 1.59
CA ALA A 59 -4.47 -0.55 1.81
C ALA A 59 -3.24 -0.73 0.92
N GLN A 60 -2.73 -1.96 0.79
CA GLN A 60 -1.59 -2.26 -0.08
C GLN A 60 -1.91 -1.96 -1.56
N ILE A 61 -3.06 -2.41 -2.07
CA ILE A 61 -3.47 -2.15 -3.46
C ILE A 61 -3.65 -0.65 -3.71
N MET A 62 -4.28 0.07 -2.77
CA MET A 62 -4.44 1.52 -2.88
C MET A 62 -3.10 2.27 -2.89
N GLN A 63 -2.15 1.83 -2.06
CA GLN A 63 -0.82 2.43 -2.01
C GLN A 63 -0.01 2.11 -3.27
N ALA A 64 -0.08 0.89 -3.80
CA ALA A 64 0.57 0.51 -5.05
C ALA A 64 0.08 1.37 -6.22
N ARG A 65 -1.25 1.56 -6.33
CA ARG A 65 -1.84 2.46 -7.35
C ARG A 65 -1.37 3.90 -7.19
N ALA A 66 -1.22 4.38 -5.95
CA ALA A 66 -0.72 5.73 -5.69
C ALA A 66 0.75 5.89 -6.13
N LEU A 67 1.59 4.89 -5.88
CA LEU A 67 3.00 4.85 -6.30
C LEU A 67 3.14 4.81 -7.83
N TRP A 68 2.31 4.01 -8.51
CA TRP A 68 2.31 3.96 -9.97
C TRP A 68 1.92 5.31 -10.60
N ARG A 69 0.81 5.92 -10.14
CA ARG A 69 0.40 7.26 -10.60
C ARG A 69 1.44 8.34 -10.32
N ALA A 70 2.13 8.21 -9.19
CA ALA A 70 3.21 9.10 -8.81
C ALA A 70 4.40 8.99 -9.76
N ALA A 71 4.77 7.77 -10.16
CA ALA A 71 5.80 7.53 -11.15
C ALA A 71 5.41 8.12 -12.52
N GLU A 72 4.18 7.89 -12.98
CA GLU A 72 3.66 8.50 -14.22
C GLU A 72 3.68 10.04 -14.19
N ALA A 73 3.31 10.64 -13.05
CA ALA A 73 3.34 12.10 -12.89
C ALA A 73 4.76 12.66 -12.74
N GLY A 74 5.67 11.89 -12.12
CA GLY A 74 7.06 12.23 -11.83
C GLY A 74 8.01 12.06 -13.01
N ASP A 75 7.61 11.31 -14.06
CA ASP A 75 8.37 11.17 -15.31
C ASP A 75 8.60 12.53 -16.02
N ASN A 76 7.85 13.58 -15.64
CA ASN A 76 8.11 14.95 -16.07
C ASN A 76 9.17 15.71 -15.25
N ASN A 77 9.69 15.19 -14.12
CA ASN A 77 10.61 15.95 -13.26
C ASN A 77 11.49 15.09 -12.31
N GLY A 78 12.48 14.36 -12.84
CA GLY A 78 13.71 14.04 -12.10
C GLY A 78 14.26 12.63 -12.30
N LEU A 79 15.32 12.52 -13.10
CA LEU A 79 16.20 11.35 -13.19
C LEU A 79 17.18 11.35 -12.01
N GLY A 80 17.04 10.38 -11.12
CA GLY A 80 17.99 10.05 -10.06
C GLY A 80 18.90 8.89 -10.48
N PRO A 81 20.08 8.73 -9.86
CA PRO A 81 21.18 7.93 -10.39
C PRO A 81 20.96 6.40 -10.44
N ASP A 82 19.83 5.88 -9.95
CA ASP A 82 19.43 4.46 -10.04
C ASP A 82 18.08 4.25 -10.78
N GLY A 83 17.61 5.23 -11.57
CA GLY A 83 16.42 5.07 -12.42
C GLY A 83 15.06 5.10 -11.71
N PHE A 84 15.01 4.94 -10.39
CA PHE A 84 13.79 5.08 -9.58
C PHE A 84 13.85 6.33 -8.69
N THR A 85 13.51 7.50 -9.24
CA THR A 85 13.13 8.63 -8.38
C THR A 85 11.69 8.45 -7.97
N VAL A 86 11.46 7.55 -7.00
CA VAL A 86 10.15 7.47 -6.33
C VAL A 86 10.05 8.75 -5.50
N THR A 87 9.45 9.80 -6.07
CA THR A 87 9.03 10.96 -5.29
C THR A 87 8.16 10.44 -4.16
N VAL A 88 8.63 10.59 -2.93
CA VAL A 88 7.97 10.06 -1.74
C VAL A 88 6.70 10.88 -1.50
N PHE A 89 5.60 10.50 -2.15
CA PHE A 89 4.31 11.11 -1.86
C PHE A 89 3.89 10.67 -0.45
N PRO A 90 3.39 11.60 0.39
CA PRO A 90 2.88 11.22 1.69
C PRO A 90 1.74 10.22 1.50
N MET A 91 1.84 9.05 2.13
CA MET A 91 0.80 8.01 2.09
C MET A 91 -0.58 8.59 2.40
N ASP A 92 -1.57 8.24 1.57
CA ASP A 92 -2.92 8.81 1.59
C ASP A 92 -3.61 8.58 2.94
N TRP A 93 -4.45 9.54 3.34
CA TRP A 93 -5.16 9.50 4.62
C TRP A 93 -6.10 8.28 4.72
N THR A 94 -6.67 7.82 3.59
CA THR A 94 -7.53 6.64 3.53
C THR A 94 -6.73 5.38 3.79
N VAL A 95 -5.56 5.25 3.15
CA VAL A 95 -4.62 4.14 3.37
C VAL A 95 -4.21 4.09 4.84
N LYS A 96 -3.83 5.23 5.42
CA LYS A 96 -3.50 5.35 6.84
C LYS A 96 -4.64 4.93 7.76
N SER A 97 -5.87 5.30 7.41
CA SER A 97 -7.08 4.95 8.18
C SER A 97 -7.44 3.47 8.08
N LEU A 98 -7.13 2.81 6.96
CA LEU A 98 -7.27 1.36 6.79
C LEU A 98 -6.23 0.59 7.62
N LEU A 99 -4.99 1.06 7.63
CA LEU A 99 -3.89 0.44 8.37
C LEU A 99 -4.03 0.64 9.89
N ARG A 100 -4.41 1.86 10.31
CA ARG A 100 -4.56 2.25 11.70
C ARG A 100 -5.91 2.95 11.90
N PRO A 101 -7.02 2.19 11.94
CA PRO A 101 -8.34 2.77 12.13
C PRO A 101 -8.40 3.50 13.47
N LYS A 102 -8.87 4.75 13.44
CA LYS A 102 -9.15 5.50 14.67
C LYS A 102 -10.32 4.83 15.37
N THR A 103 -10.12 4.30 16.57
CA THR A 103 -11.21 3.81 17.41
C THR A 103 -12.14 4.97 17.74
N PRO A 104 -13.42 4.97 17.31
CA PRO A 104 -14.38 5.95 17.77
C PRO A 104 -14.74 5.58 19.21
N GLY A 105 -14.02 6.12 20.19
CA GLY A 105 -14.31 5.79 21.59
C GLY A 105 -13.20 5.88 22.62
N SER A 106 -11.98 6.36 22.31
CA SER A 106 -11.09 6.81 23.39
C SER A 106 -11.60 8.15 23.94
N ILE A 107 -12.79 8.15 24.53
CA ILE A 107 -13.25 9.25 25.36
C ILE A 107 -12.28 9.23 26.54
N HIS A 108 -11.34 10.18 26.56
CA HIS A 108 -10.75 10.64 27.81
C HIS A 108 -11.89 11.24 28.61
N PHE A 109 -12.63 10.41 29.34
CA PHE A 109 -13.40 10.90 30.49
C PHE A 109 -12.35 11.30 31.51
N GLY A 110 -11.83 12.52 31.35
CA GLY A 110 -11.01 13.16 32.34
C GLY A 110 -11.80 13.16 33.63
N ALA A 111 -11.33 12.39 34.61
CA ALA A 111 -11.74 12.54 35.98
C ALA A 111 -11.49 14.00 36.38
N ARG A 112 -12.57 14.77 36.55
CA ARG A 112 -12.64 16.00 37.32
C ARG A 112 -13.72 15.72 38.36
N SER A 113 -13.30 15.25 39.54
CA SER A 113 -13.11 16.07 40.75
C SER A 113 -14.43 16.64 41.24
#